data_AF-A0AAW1TVT4-F1
#
_entry.id   AF-A0AAW1TVT4-F1
#
_cell.length_a   1.000
_cell.length_b   1.000
_cell.length_c   1.000
_cell.angle_alpha   90.00
_cell.angle_beta   90.00
_cell.angle_gamma   90.00
#
_symmetry.space_group_name_H-M   'P 1'
#
loop_
_entity.id
_entity.type
_entity.pdbx_description
1 polymer ?
#
loop_
_entity_poly.entity_id
_entity_poly.type
_entity_poly.pdbx_seq_one_letter_code
_entity_poly.pdbx_strand_id
1 'polypeptide(L)'
;MMTLKAIFILATCVVLVFSSSLQKCGPNEEWTEWRTACSPTCEFRNPPCLNITIRPPPGCECKPGYIYLKFSKRICVKISECPKTCSKPIFEWTDCGTRCRRTCLHPDLVPCVERCEAGCFCPDDYVLDDRTIECVKKKHCSVP
;
A
#
# COMPACT_ATOMS: atom_id res chain seq x y z
N MET A 1 -31.92 22.15 45.57
CA MET A 1 -32.79 22.58 44.45
C MET A 1 -31.89 23.27 43.42
N MET A 2 -31.27 22.50 42.52
CA MET A 2 -30.40 23.01 41.46
C MET A 2 -31.28 23.65 40.36
N THR A 3 -30.95 24.86 39.94
CA THR A 3 -31.75 25.63 38.99
C THR A 3 -31.67 25.02 37.58
N LEU A 4 -32.75 25.12 36.81
CA LEU A 4 -32.88 24.58 35.44
C LEU A 4 -31.76 25.07 34.49
N LYS A 5 -31.23 26.28 34.75
CA LYS A 5 -30.05 26.84 34.04
C LYS A 5 -28.78 26.01 34.26
N ALA A 6 -28.54 25.48 35.46
CA ALA A 6 -27.37 24.67 35.77
C ALA A 6 -27.43 23.27 35.13
N ILE A 7 -28.64 22.71 34.97
CA ILE A 7 -28.86 21.43 34.28
C ILE A 7 -28.60 21.57 32.78
N PHE A 8 -29.03 22.67 32.16
CA PHE A 8 -28.73 22.97 30.74
C PHE A 8 -27.24 23.17 30.49
N ILE A 9 -26.52 23.87 31.38
CA ILE A 9 -25.07 24.08 31.27
C ILE A 9 -24.30 22.75 31.37
N LEU A 10 -24.67 21.90 32.32
CA LEU A 10 -24.08 20.55 32.45
C LEU A 10 -24.41 19.65 31.24
N ALA A 11 -25.65 19.70 30.74
CA ALA A 11 -26.04 18.95 29.54
C ALA A 11 -25.27 19.43 28.29
N THR A 12 -25.07 20.74 28.11
CA THR A 12 -24.25 21.28 27.02
C THR A 12 -22.77 20.93 27.17
N CYS A 13 -22.22 20.94 28.39
CA CYS A 13 -20.84 20.51 28.63
C CYS A 13 -20.64 19.01 28.35
N VAL A 14 -21.60 18.15 28.69
CA VAL A 14 -21.51 16.72 28.37
C VAL A 14 -21.58 16.49 26.86
N VAL A 15 -22.43 17.21 26.13
CA VAL A 15 -22.49 17.13 24.65
C VAL A 15 -21.20 17.66 24.00
N LEU A 16 -20.52 18.63 24.62
CA LEU A 16 -19.23 19.16 24.12
C LEU A 16 -18.02 18.25 24.41
N VAL A 17 -18.14 17.29 25.33
CA VAL A 17 -17.04 16.36 25.69
C VAL A 17 -17.08 15.06 24.86
N PHE A 18 -18.15 14.80 24.10
CA PHE A 18 -18.25 13.67 23.17
C PHE A 18 -17.83 14.03 21.72
N SER A 19 -16.88 14.95 21.54
CA SER A 19 -16.13 14.97 20.28
C SER A 19 -15.20 13.76 20.26
N SER A 20 -15.78 12.61 19.89
CA SER A 20 -15.02 11.50 19.35
C SER A 20 -14.07 12.09 18.31
N SER A 21 -12.78 11.85 18.47
CA SER A 21 -11.77 12.12 17.47
C SER A 21 -12.24 11.48 16.17
N LEU A 22 -12.91 12.27 15.33
CA LEU A 22 -13.40 11.82 14.04
C LEU A 22 -12.15 11.32 13.32
N GLN A 23 -12.06 10.01 13.15
CA GLN A 23 -10.94 9.33 12.52
C GLN A 23 -10.82 9.87 11.09
N LYS A 24 -10.13 11.00 10.91
CA LYS A 24 -10.10 11.72 9.63
C LYS A 24 -9.01 11.11 8.77
N CYS A 25 -9.43 10.27 7.83
CA CYS A 25 -8.57 9.82 6.75
C CYS A 25 -8.29 10.96 5.76
N GLY A 26 -7.19 10.83 5.02
CA GLY A 26 -6.78 11.80 4.02
C GLY A 26 -7.67 11.78 2.77
N PRO A 27 -7.36 12.64 1.78
CA PRO A 27 -8.02 12.61 0.49
C PRO A 27 -7.93 11.23 -0.17
N ASN A 28 -9.07 10.75 -0.67
CA ASN A 28 -9.20 9.43 -1.32
C ASN A 28 -8.83 8.23 -0.44
N GLU A 29 -8.84 8.40 0.88
CA GLU A 29 -8.69 7.34 1.85
C GLU A 29 -10.01 7.07 2.58
N GLU A 30 -10.16 5.84 3.05
CA GLU A 30 -11.26 5.42 3.91
C GLU A 30 -10.73 4.62 5.11
N TRP A 31 -11.43 4.73 6.23
CA TRP A 31 -11.10 3.95 7.42
C TRP A 31 -11.55 2.50 7.20
N THR A 32 -10.68 1.56 7.54
CA THR A 32 -11.00 0.13 7.51
C THR A 32 -10.41 -0.58 8.72
N GLU A 33 -11.18 -1.52 9.25
CA GLU A 33 -10.74 -2.50 10.26
C GLU A 33 -9.82 -3.58 9.65
N TRP A 34 -9.83 -3.70 8.32
CA TRP A 34 -9.24 -4.80 7.57
C TRP A 34 -8.26 -4.30 6.51
N ARG A 35 -7.13 -3.75 6.94
CA ARG A 35 -6.10 -3.27 6.02
C ARG A 35 -5.33 -4.40 5.35
N THR A 36 -4.91 -4.17 4.10
CA THR A 36 -3.98 -5.05 3.40
C THR A 36 -2.58 -4.96 4.02
N ALA A 37 -1.92 -6.11 4.24
CA ALA A 37 -0.54 -6.15 4.75
C ALA A 37 0.48 -5.48 3.82
N CYS A 38 0.20 -5.52 2.52
CA CYS A 38 1.07 -5.05 1.45
C CYS A 38 0.22 -4.18 0.50
N SER A 39 0.02 -2.92 0.87
CA SER A 39 -0.75 -2.02 0.02
C SER A 39 -0.02 -1.78 -1.31
N PRO A 40 -0.71 -1.86 -2.46
CA PRO A 40 -0.09 -1.66 -3.75
C PRO A 40 0.22 -0.18 -4.02
N THR A 41 1.18 0.06 -4.92
CA THR A 41 1.58 1.40 -5.35
C THR A 41 1.54 1.54 -6.87
N CYS A 42 1.66 2.77 -7.40
CA CYS A 42 1.77 3.00 -8.84
C CYS A 42 2.91 2.18 -9.48
N GLU A 43 4.06 2.09 -8.81
CA GLU A 43 5.23 1.37 -9.30
C GLU A 43 5.14 -0.14 -9.02
N PHE A 44 4.56 -0.55 -7.88
CA PHE A 44 4.44 -1.95 -7.48
C PHE A 44 2.98 -2.31 -7.23
N ARG A 45 2.27 -2.73 -8.28
CA ARG A 45 0.86 -3.17 -8.20
C ARG A 45 0.68 -4.49 -7.44
N ASN A 46 1.66 -5.38 -7.53
CA ASN A 46 1.70 -6.64 -6.79
C ASN A 46 3.00 -6.73 -5.95
N PRO A 47 3.10 -6.00 -4.83
CA PRO A 47 4.29 -6.06 -3.99
C PRO A 47 4.40 -7.42 -3.27
N PRO A 48 5.64 -7.93 -3.05
CA PRO A 48 5.83 -9.16 -2.29
C PRO A 48 5.32 -8.98 -0.86
N CYS A 49 4.49 -9.93 -0.42
CA CYS A 49 3.94 -9.95 0.92
C CYS A 49 4.79 -10.78 1.86
N LEU A 50 5.87 -10.19 2.36
CA LEU A 50 6.83 -10.88 3.22
C LEU A 50 6.25 -11.25 4.59
N ASN A 51 5.15 -10.62 5.02
CA ASN A 51 4.58 -10.85 6.34
C ASN A 51 3.04 -10.88 6.33
N ILE A 52 2.48 -11.94 5.75
CA ILE A 52 1.03 -12.19 5.72
C ILE A 52 0.45 -12.64 7.06
N THR A 53 1.29 -13.08 8.00
CA THR A 53 0.86 -13.58 9.31
C THR A 53 0.56 -12.44 10.28
N ILE A 54 1.15 -11.26 10.08
CA ILE A 54 0.85 -10.06 10.87
C ILE A 54 -0.24 -9.25 10.15
N ARG A 55 -1.44 -9.30 10.71
CA ARG A 55 -2.53 -8.41 10.32
C ARG A 55 -2.18 -6.96 10.72
N PRO A 56 -2.16 -5.99 9.80
CA PRO A 56 -1.99 -4.59 10.17
C PRO A 56 -3.14 -4.14 11.08
N PRO A 57 -2.90 -3.25 12.05
CA PRO A 57 -3.99 -2.68 12.83
C PRO A 57 -4.97 -1.91 11.93
N PRO A 58 -6.21 -1.68 12.36
CA PRO A 58 -7.15 -0.78 11.69
C PRO A 58 -6.52 0.57 11.34
N GLY A 59 -6.95 1.16 10.23
CA GLY A 59 -6.33 2.38 9.72
C GLY A 59 -6.98 2.90 8.44
N CYS A 60 -6.47 4.03 7.96
CA CYS A 60 -6.83 4.55 6.66
C CYS A 60 -6.14 3.77 5.53
N GLU A 61 -6.90 3.44 4.49
CA GLU A 61 -6.43 2.81 3.24
C GLU A 61 -7.03 3.54 2.03
N CYS A 62 -6.41 3.42 0.85
CA CYS A 62 -6.97 4.03 -0.37
C CYS A 62 -8.34 3.42 -0.70
N LYS A 63 -9.29 4.29 -1.06
CA LYS A 63 -10.61 3.88 -1.56
C LYS A 63 -10.48 3.00 -2.83
N PRO A 64 -11.49 2.19 -3.16
CA PRO A 64 -11.53 1.46 -4.41
C PRO A 64 -11.30 2.37 -5.63
N GLY A 65 -10.44 1.94 -6.56
CA GLY A 65 -10.03 2.72 -7.74
C GLY A 65 -8.89 3.71 -7.51
N TYR A 66 -8.43 3.85 -6.26
CA TYR A 66 -7.26 4.64 -5.88
C TYR A 66 -6.10 3.73 -5.46
N ILE A 67 -4.89 4.26 -5.57
CA ILE A 67 -3.66 3.55 -5.24
C ILE A 67 -2.64 4.52 -4.63
N TYR A 68 -1.76 3.99 -3.78
CA TYR A 68 -0.67 4.80 -3.24
C TYR A 68 0.31 5.21 -4.34
N LEU A 69 0.70 6.48 -4.36
CA LEU A 69 1.68 6.96 -5.33
C LEU A 69 3.02 6.22 -5.18
N LYS A 70 3.54 6.11 -3.95
CA LYS A 70 4.77 5.38 -3.61
C LYS A 70 4.77 4.99 -2.13
N PHE A 71 5.56 4.00 -1.73
CA PHE A 71 5.66 3.57 -0.33
C PHE A 71 6.09 4.70 0.62
N SER A 72 7.03 5.55 0.18
CA SER A 72 7.53 6.68 0.96
C SER A 72 6.57 7.88 1.04
N LYS A 73 5.51 7.91 0.23
CA LYS A 73 4.54 9.00 0.18
C LYS A 73 3.15 8.39 0.01
N ARG A 74 2.51 8.15 1.17
CA ARG A 74 1.17 7.56 1.27
C ARG A 74 0.09 8.55 0.85
N ILE A 75 0.06 8.90 -0.44
CA ILE A 75 -0.99 9.70 -1.06
C ILE A 75 -1.74 8.81 -2.03
N CYS A 76 -3.06 8.76 -1.91
CA CYS A 76 -3.94 8.01 -2.79
C CYS A 76 -4.30 8.84 -4.03
N VAL A 77 -3.86 8.37 -5.20
CA VAL A 77 -4.15 8.95 -6.52
C VAL A 77 -5.01 7.99 -7.33
N LYS A 78 -5.70 8.46 -8.37
CA LYS A 78 -6.40 7.53 -9.27
C LYS A 78 -5.37 6.67 -10.00
N ILE A 79 -5.73 5.42 -10.28
CA ILE A 79 -4.86 4.49 -11.02
C ILE A 79 -4.41 5.09 -12.38
N SER A 80 -5.28 5.85 -13.04
CA SER A 80 -5.01 6.54 -14.31
C SER A 80 -4.05 7.72 -14.20
N GLU A 81 -3.83 8.24 -12.99
CA GLU A 81 -2.93 9.37 -12.71
C GLU A 81 -1.54 8.90 -12.28
N CYS A 82 -1.30 7.58 -12.25
CA CYS A 82 0.00 7.03 -11.91
C CYS A 82 1.06 7.43 -12.95
N PRO A 83 2.22 7.92 -12.51
CA PRO A 83 3.37 8.10 -13.40
C PRO A 83 3.77 6.77 -14.03
N LYS A 84 4.07 6.79 -15.33
CA LYS A 84 4.58 5.62 -16.05
C LYS A 84 6.11 5.56 -16.00
N THR A 85 6.66 5.68 -14.80
CA THR A 85 8.09 5.73 -14.54
C THR A 85 8.41 5.02 -13.23
N CYS A 86 9.66 4.62 -13.06
CA CYS A 86 10.15 3.97 -11.85
C CYS A 86 11.07 4.90 -11.07
N SER A 87 10.85 5.03 -9.77
CA SER A 87 11.71 5.83 -8.88
C SER A 87 13.00 5.12 -8.52
N LYS A 88 12.99 3.77 -8.50
CA LYS A 88 14.16 2.96 -8.17
C LYS A 88 15.02 2.69 -9.42
N PRO A 89 16.36 2.67 -9.29
CA PRO A 89 17.25 2.36 -10.41
C PRO A 89 17.02 0.93 -10.91
N ILE A 90 17.35 0.67 -12.18
CA ILE A 90 17.25 -0.64 -12.88
C ILE A 90 15.83 -1.10 -13.18
N PHE A 91 14.83 -0.77 -12.35
CA PHE A 91 13.44 -1.12 -12.65
C PHE A 91 12.94 -0.50 -13.96
N GLU A 92 12.20 -1.28 -14.73
CA GLU A 92 11.63 -0.86 -16.02
C GLU A 92 10.11 -0.79 -15.93
N TRP A 93 9.53 0.31 -16.42
CA TRP A 93 8.09 0.43 -16.52
C TRP A 93 7.58 -0.37 -17.72
N THR A 94 6.51 -1.13 -17.52
CA THR A 94 5.72 -1.71 -18.59
C THR A 94 4.24 -1.58 -18.28
N ASP A 95 3.41 -1.41 -19.31
CA ASP A 95 1.95 -1.46 -19.17
C ASP A 95 1.42 -2.90 -19.02
N CYS A 96 2.28 -3.91 -19.26
CA CYS A 96 1.93 -5.33 -19.20
C CYS A 96 3.14 -6.17 -18.74
N GLY A 97 3.37 -6.20 -17.42
CA GLY A 97 4.38 -7.07 -16.80
C GLY A 97 3.75 -8.31 -16.12
N THR A 98 4.53 -9.38 -16.00
CA THR A 98 4.08 -10.61 -15.33
C THR A 98 3.82 -10.38 -13.84
N ARG A 99 2.68 -10.88 -13.34
CA ARG A 99 2.36 -10.83 -11.90
C ARG A 99 3.20 -11.81 -11.08
N CYS A 100 3.77 -12.82 -11.72
CA CYS A 100 4.66 -13.80 -11.09
C CYS A 100 6.11 -13.36 -11.28
N ARG A 101 6.50 -12.33 -10.53
CA ARG A 101 7.84 -11.77 -10.60
C ARG A 101 8.89 -12.81 -10.19
N ARG A 102 10.00 -12.86 -10.92
CA ARG A 102 11.19 -13.62 -10.53
C ARG A 102 11.84 -12.97 -9.32
N THR A 103 12.07 -13.74 -8.26
CA THR A 103 12.71 -13.27 -7.04
C THR A 103 13.96 -14.07 -6.72
N CYS A 104 14.72 -13.68 -5.72
CA CYS A 104 15.89 -14.47 -5.29
C CYS A 104 15.49 -15.84 -4.73
N LEU A 105 14.34 -15.93 -4.05
CA LEU A 105 13.78 -17.20 -3.59
C LEU A 105 13.20 -18.05 -4.73
N HIS A 106 12.62 -17.41 -5.75
CA HIS A 106 12.02 -18.07 -6.91
C HIS A 106 12.53 -17.41 -8.21
N PRO A 107 13.75 -17.75 -8.65
CA PRO A 107 14.42 -17.05 -9.76
C PRO A 107 13.84 -17.40 -11.14
N ASP A 108 13.15 -18.52 -11.25
CA ASP A 108 12.54 -18.98 -12.49
C ASP A 108 11.05 -18.63 -12.48
N LEU A 109 10.48 -18.35 -13.67
CA LEU A 109 9.05 -18.06 -13.79
C LEU A 109 8.25 -19.32 -13.44
N VAL A 110 7.47 -19.23 -12.36
CA VAL A 110 6.48 -20.26 -12.02
C VAL A 110 5.29 -20.16 -12.99
N PRO A 111 4.59 -21.27 -13.30
CA PRO A 111 3.35 -21.23 -14.05
C PRO A 111 2.40 -20.20 -13.44
N CYS A 112 2.08 -19.17 -14.21
CA CYS A 112 1.30 -18.03 -13.79
C CYS A 112 0.06 -17.90 -14.65
N VAL A 113 -1.02 -17.36 -14.10
CA VAL A 113 -2.15 -16.95 -14.92
C VAL A 113 -1.66 -15.87 -15.89
N GLU A 114 -2.02 -15.98 -17.18
CA GLU A 114 -1.73 -14.97 -18.21
C GLU A 114 -2.58 -13.71 -18.01
N ARG A 115 -2.34 -13.01 -16.90
CA ARG A 115 -2.87 -11.69 -16.61
C ARG A 115 -1.70 -10.82 -16.25
N CYS A 116 -1.42 -9.83 -17.09
CA CYS A 116 -0.38 -8.84 -16.81
C CYS A 116 -0.94 -7.61 -16.08
N GLU A 117 -0.05 -6.82 -15.50
CA GLU A 117 -0.37 -5.56 -14.85
C GLU A 117 0.66 -4.49 -15.19
N ALA A 118 0.23 -3.23 -15.21
CA ALA A 118 1.12 -2.10 -15.45
C ALA A 118 1.92 -1.73 -14.20
N GLY A 119 3.24 -1.57 -14.31
CA GLY A 119 4.09 -1.24 -13.18
C GLY A 119 5.58 -1.34 -13.50
N CYS A 120 6.40 -1.31 -12.46
CA CYS A 120 7.85 -1.38 -12.48
C CYS A 120 8.34 -2.79 -12.20
N PHE A 121 9.04 -3.40 -13.15
CA PHE A 121 9.54 -4.78 -13.07
C PHE A 121 11.06 -4.83 -13.21
N CYS A 122 11.66 -5.93 -12.79
CA CYS A 122 13.07 -6.15 -13.05
C CYS A 122 13.27 -6.54 -14.52
N PRO A 123 14.34 -6.07 -15.18
CA PRO A 123 14.70 -6.49 -16.54
C PRO A 123 14.93 -8.00 -16.65
N ASP A 124 15.01 -8.52 -17.88
CA ASP A 124 14.97 -9.97 -18.13
C ASP A 124 16.10 -10.80 -17.48
N ASP A 125 17.23 -10.19 -17.13
CA ASP A 125 18.36 -10.87 -16.44
C ASP A 125 18.48 -10.54 -14.94
N TYR A 126 17.49 -9.85 -14.38
CA TYR A 126 17.44 -9.43 -12.99
C TYR A 126 16.30 -10.14 -12.26
N VAL A 127 16.50 -10.33 -10.96
CA VAL A 127 15.50 -10.86 -10.04
C VAL A 127 15.28 -9.84 -8.92
N LEU A 128 14.08 -9.80 -8.37
CA LEU A 128 13.80 -8.98 -7.19
C LEU A 128 14.39 -9.65 -5.95
N ASP A 129 15.28 -8.96 -5.25
CA ASP A 129 15.75 -9.40 -3.96
C ASP A 129 14.63 -9.27 -2.92
N ASP A 130 14.19 -10.40 -2.37
CA ASP A 130 13.08 -10.47 -1.43
C ASP A 130 13.32 -9.69 -0.13
N ARG A 131 14.58 -9.38 0.23
CA ARG A 131 14.93 -8.62 1.44
C ARG A 131 15.06 -7.13 1.18
N THR A 132 15.81 -6.76 0.14
CA THR A 132 16.12 -5.35 -0.13
C THR A 132 15.07 -4.68 -1.01
N ILE A 133 14.25 -5.46 -1.72
CA ILE A 133 13.29 -4.99 -2.71
C ILE A 133 14.01 -4.21 -3.83
N GLU A 134 15.20 -4.68 -4.21
CA GLU A 134 16.01 -4.16 -5.32
C GLU A 134 16.15 -5.20 -6.43
N CYS A 135 16.31 -4.74 -7.69
CA CYS A 135 16.64 -5.65 -8.79
C CYS A 135 18.13 -5.98 -8.76
N VAL A 136 18.44 -7.25 -8.58
CA VAL A 136 19.82 -7.76 -8.55
C VAL A 136 19.99 -8.89 -9.57
N LYS A 137 21.22 -9.14 -10.00
CA LYS A 137 21.51 -10.37 -10.77
C LYS A 137 21.40 -11.57 -9.81
N LYS A 138 20.99 -12.73 -10.31
CA LYS A 138 20.83 -13.97 -9.51
C LYS A 138 22.05 -14.29 -8.60
N LYS A 139 23.27 -14.05 -9.09
CA LYS A 139 24.52 -14.26 -8.32
C LYS A 139 24.75 -13.28 -7.17
N HIS A 140 23.99 -12.20 -7.11
CA HIS A 140 24.06 -11.13 -6.10
C HIS A 140 22.84 -11.11 -5.18
N CYS A 141 22.05 -12.18 -5.20
CA CYS A 141 20.99 -12.34 -4.23
C CYS A 141 21.54 -12.28 -2.81
N SER A 142 20.91 -11.49 -1.95
CA SER A 142 21.22 -11.48 -0.53
C SER A 142 20.95 -12.87 0.03
N VAL A 143 22.02 -13.63 0.28
CA VAL A 143 21.95 -15.02 0.74
C VAL A 143 21.33 -15.06 2.13
N PRO A 144 20.44 -16.02 2.45
CA PRO A 144 20.11 -16.32 3.84
C PRO A 144 21.32 -16.94 4.53
#